data_AF-A0A1E7Z3J0-F1
#
_entry.id   AF-A0A1E7Z3J0-F1
#
_cell.length_a   1.000
_cell.length_b   1.000
_cell.length_c   1.000
_cell.angle_alpha   90.00
_cell.angle_beta   90.00
_cell.angle_gamma   90.00
#
_symmetry.space_group_name_H-M   'P 1'
#
loop_
_entity.id
_entity.type
_entity.pdbx_description
1 polymer ?
#
loop_
_entity_poly.entity_id
_entity_poly.type
_entity_poly.pdbx_seq_one_letter_code
_entity_poly.pdbx_strand_id
1 'polypeptide(L)'
;MGIDENNKPILIPKLKWDETNIQVIGKMGSGKGVLSTVALVQCVELYNDINIIFDPKNDEWAYHVFKHFFKDDLIYIDLNRVQLPQVNPFKGANSDEINELLVASFGLGEKGTDADFYKTGDRKVCRDLSQNFTQGIDLRGLLSIALNENFRKSYDRTGENFFNLLEELGQLDSISAHDGIDLVDILNNQNKKIIYITGSLRDEVVVKAQKMLFLRMVQILEKRNRNKDVTHVNIMLDEIKYLISKSALEAMGTLRDKRQISFLPINPEVI
;
A
#
# COMPACT_ATOMS: atom_id res chain seq x y z
N MET A 1 -21.90 9.35 7.14
CA MET A 1 -21.87 8.80 8.52
C MET A 1 -23.16 8.06 8.94
N GLY A 2 -24.24 8.10 8.14
CA GLY A 2 -25.53 7.49 8.49
C GLY A 2 -26.68 8.40 8.11
N ILE A 3 -27.85 8.18 8.69
CA ILE A 3 -29.02 9.07 8.60
C ILE A 3 -29.36 9.63 9.98
N ASP A 4 -29.80 10.88 10.05
CA ASP A 4 -30.28 11.52 11.28
C ASP A 4 -31.75 11.15 11.56
N GLU A 5 -32.30 11.66 12.66
CA GLU A 5 -33.70 11.46 13.06
C GLU A 5 -34.73 11.99 12.03
N ASN A 6 -34.29 12.80 11.07
CA ASN A 6 -35.11 13.38 10.00
C ASN A 6 -34.90 12.68 8.66
N ASN A 7 -34.28 11.49 8.63
CA ASN A 7 -33.90 10.75 7.42
C ASN A 7 -32.95 11.52 6.47
N LYS A 8 -32.17 12.48 6.98
CA LYS A 8 -31.16 13.19 6.20
C LYS A 8 -29.78 12.56 6.38
N PRO A 9 -28.93 12.51 5.34
CA PRO A 9 -27.58 12.02 5.48
C PRO A 9 -26.77 12.85 6.49
N ILE A 10 -26.13 12.17 7.44
CA ILE A 10 -25.14 12.79 8.33
C ILE A 10 -23.83 12.92 7.55
N LEU A 11 -23.40 14.16 7.36
CA LEU A 11 -22.19 14.53 6.60
C LEU A 11 -21.12 15.11 7.52
N ILE A 12 -19.86 14.80 7.24
CA ILE A 12 -18.71 15.52 7.82
C ILE A 12 -18.31 16.62 6.83
N PRO A 13 -18.18 17.89 7.27
CA PRO A 13 -17.70 18.96 6.40
C PRO A 13 -16.33 18.62 5.81
N LYS A 14 -16.16 18.84 4.50
CA LYS A 14 -14.91 18.51 3.76
C LYS A 14 -13.66 19.09 4.42
N LEU A 15 -13.71 20.37 4.81
CA LEU A 15 -12.59 21.01 5.51
C LEU A 15 -12.15 20.24 6.77
N LYS A 16 -13.11 19.74 7.55
CA LYS A 16 -12.83 18.96 8.76
C LYS A 16 -12.29 17.57 8.44
N TRP A 17 -12.75 16.98 7.34
CA TRP A 17 -12.26 15.70 6.84
C TRP A 17 -10.81 15.78 6.36
N ASP A 18 -10.45 16.87 5.68
CA ASP A 18 -9.12 17.05 5.08
C ASP A 18 -8.05 17.46 6.08
N GLU A 19 -8.45 18.07 7.19
CA GLU A 19 -7.54 18.49 8.26
C GLU A 19 -7.19 17.38 9.25
N THR A 20 -7.92 16.25 9.25
CA THR A 20 -7.79 15.22 10.29
C THR A 20 -7.70 13.81 9.74
N ASN A 21 -6.81 12.99 10.32
CA ASN A 21 -6.91 11.54 10.18
C ASN A 21 -8.13 11.05 10.97
N ILE A 22 -8.86 10.08 10.43
CA ILE A 22 -10.09 9.59 11.02
C ILE A 22 -9.86 8.16 11.47
N GLN A 23 -9.72 7.98 12.77
CA GLN A 23 -9.58 6.65 13.34
C GLN A 23 -10.97 6.07 13.67
N VAL A 24 -11.27 4.88 13.14
CA VAL A 24 -12.52 4.17 13.43
C VAL A 24 -12.22 2.99 14.36
N ILE A 25 -12.65 3.13 15.62
CA ILE A 25 -12.46 2.11 16.67
C ILE A 25 -13.81 1.49 17.00
N GLY A 26 -13.84 0.17 17.14
CA GLY A 26 -14.99 -0.55 17.65
C GLY A 26 -14.73 -2.04 17.77
N LYS A 27 -15.54 -2.72 18.57
CA LYS A 27 -15.47 -4.19 18.74
C LYS A 27 -15.66 -4.91 17.40
N MET A 28 -15.26 -6.18 17.36
CA MET A 28 -15.59 -7.02 16.21
C MET A 28 -17.11 -7.11 16.05
N GLY A 29 -17.62 -6.96 14.82
CA GLY A 29 -19.06 -6.94 14.55
C GLY A 29 -19.81 -5.64 14.87
N SER A 30 -19.14 -4.57 15.32
CA SER A 30 -19.80 -3.31 15.71
C SER A 30 -20.27 -2.42 14.54
N GLY A 31 -20.16 -2.89 13.29
CA GLY A 31 -20.49 -2.09 12.11
C GLY A 31 -19.42 -1.08 11.67
N LYS A 32 -18.19 -1.16 12.21
CA LYS A 32 -17.10 -0.24 11.85
C LYS A 32 -16.76 -0.21 10.35
N GLY A 33 -16.70 -1.39 9.70
CA GLY A 33 -16.49 -1.47 8.26
C GLY A 33 -17.62 -0.83 7.46
N VAL A 34 -18.86 -0.93 7.94
CA VAL A 34 -20.03 -0.29 7.34
C VAL A 34 -19.92 1.23 7.43
N LEU A 35 -19.62 1.76 8.62
CA LEU A 35 -19.47 3.19 8.84
C LEU A 35 -18.36 3.79 7.95
N SER A 36 -17.17 3.15 7.94
CA SER A 36 -16.04 3.60 7.13
C SER A 36 -16.38 3.60 5.64
N THR A 37 -17.00 2.54 5.14
CA THR A 37 -17.38 2.44 3.73
C THR A 37 -18.41 3.50 3.34
N VAL A 38 -19.43 3.74 4.16
CA VAL A 38 -20.42 4.80 3.90
C VAL A 38 -19.76 6.18 3.88
N ALA A 39 -18.82 6.46 4.77
CA ALA A 39 -18.08 7.72 4.77
C ALA A 39 -17.24 7.87 3.49
N LEU A 40 -16.55 6.81 3.08
CA LEU A 40 -15.73 6.78 1.87
C LEU A 40 -16.56 6.93 0.58
N VAL A 41 -17.75 6.34 0.51
CA VAL A 41 -18.71 6.57 -0.58
C VAL A 41 -19.06 8.05 -0.67
N GLN A 42 -19.33 8.71 0.46
CA GLN A 42 -19.62 10.15 0.49
C GLN A 42 -18.43 10.99 0.00
N CYS A 43 -17.20 10.62 0.35
CA CYS A 43 -16.01 11.32 -0.13
C CYS A 43 -15.89 11.32 -1.65
N VAL A 44 -16.17 10.17 -2.27
CA VAL A 44 -16.09 10.02 -3.72
C VAL A 44 -17.25 10.74 -4.42
N GLU A 45 -18.49 10.55 -3.95
CA GLU A 45 -19.68 11.15 -4.56
C GLU A 45 -19.72 12.68 -4.42
N LEU A 46 -19.36 13.20 -3.25
CA LEU A 46 -19.53 14.63 -2.95
C LEU A 46 -18.30 15.46 -3.29
N TYR A 47 -17.11 14.87 -3.25
CA TYR A 47 -15.84 15.61 -3.33
C TYR A 47 -14.89 15.11 -4.41
N ASN A 48 -15.29 14.09 -5.19
CA ASN A 48 -14.48 13.51 -6.25
C ASN A 48 -13.14 12.94 -5.74
N ASP A 49 -13.08 12.52 -4.48
CA ASP A 49 -11.88 11.97 -3.85
C ASP A 49 -11.45 10.62 -4.48
N ILE A 50 -10.18 10.26 -4.29
CA ILE A 50 -9.67 8.91 -4.53
C ILE A 50 -9.71 8.14 -3.22
N ASN A 51 -10.24 6.91 -3.24
CA ASN A 51 -10.20 6.01 -2.10
C ASN A 51 -9.27 4.83 -2.39
N ILE A 52 -8.38 4.53 -1.46
CA ILE A 52 -7.52 3.34 -1.45
C ILE A 52 -7.96 2.47 -0.28
N ILE A 53 -8.32 1.23 -0.54
CA ILE A 53 -8.83 0.30 0.45
C ILE A 53 -7.92 -0.92 0.50
N PHE A 54 -7.27 -1.15 1.64
CA PHE A 54 -6.62 -2.41 1.94
C PHE A 54 -7.55 -3.27 2.81
N ASP A 55 -8.01 -4.36 2.22
CA ASP A 55 -8.88 -5.35 2.84
C ASP A 55 -8.25 -6.76 2.70
N PRO A 56 -7.29 -7.10 3.57
CA PRO A 56 -6.57 -8.37 3.50
C PRO A 56 -7.44 -9.59 3.89
N LYS A 57 -8.65 -9.37 4.40
CA LYS A 57 -9.61 -10.45 4.71
C LYS A 57 -10.55 -10.76 3.56
N ASN A 58 -10.66 -9.85 2.59
CA ASN A 58 -11.67 -9.88 1.54
C ASN A 58 -13.09 -9.90 2.16
N ASP A 59 -13.38 -8.93 3.02
CA ASP A 59 -14.73 -8.68 3.52
C ASP A 59 -15.63 -8.24 2.34
N GLU A 60 -16.36 -9.20 1.76
CA GLU A 60 -17.15 -9.04 0.52
C GLU A 60 -18.07 -7.80 0.52
N TRP A 61 -18.58 -7.41 1.68
CA TRP A 61 -19.56 -6.33 1.81
C TRP A 61 -19.04 -4.97 1.29
N ALA A 62 -17.84 -4.54 1.68
CA ALA A 62 -17.34 -3.23 1.29
C ALA A 62 -17.06 -3.16 -0.22
N TYR A 63 -16.46 -4.21 -0.78
CA TYR A 63 -16.24 -4.35 -2.21
C TYR A 63 -17.55 -4.25 -3.00
N HIS A 64 -18.60 -4.97 -2.58
CA HIS A 64 -19.90 -4.94 -3.27
C HIS A 64 -20.54 -3.55 -3.26
N VAL A 65 -20.41 -2.80 -2.16
CA VAL A 65 -20.89 -1.41 -2.09
C VAL A 65 -20.15 -0.53 -3.10
N PHE A 66 -18.80 -0.55 -3.11
CA PHE A 66 -18.03 0.25 -4.06
C PHE A 66 -18.32 -0.14 -5.52
N LYS A 67 -18.45 -1.44 -5.80
CA LYS A 67 -18.80 -1.94 -7.13
C LYS A 67 -20.19 -1.49 -7.58
N HIS A 68 -21.14 -1.39 -6.66
CA HIS A 68 -22.49 -0.93 -6.97
C HIS A 68 -22.52 0.55 -7.38
N PHE A 69 -21.84 1.42 -6.61
CA PHE A 69 -21.86 2.86 -6.85
C PHE A 69 -20.84 3.34 -7.90
N PHE A 70 -19.70 2.64 -8.05
CA PHE A 70 -18.54 3.17 -8.77
C PHE A 70 -17.92 2.16 -9.73
N LYS A 71 -18.73 1.34 -10.39
CA LYS A 71 -18.26 0.25 -11.27
C LYS A 71 -17.16 0.67 -12.25
N ASP A 72 -17.30 1.82 -12.90
CA ASP A 72 -16.36 2.31 -13.92
C ASP A 72 -15.12 3.01 -13.32
N ASP A 73 -15.18 3.34 -12.03
CA ASP A 73 -14.10 3.96 -11.26
C ASP A 73 -13.40 3.01 -10.29
N LEU A 74 -13.88 1.77 -10.22
CA LEU A 74 -13.34 0.74 -9.35
C LEU A 74 -12.21 -0.03 -10.05
N ILE A 75 -11.04 0.03 -9.43
CA ILE A 75 -9.86 -0.78 -9.74
C ILE A 75 -9.74 -1.82 -8.63
N TYR A 76 -9.66 -3.09 -9.02
CA TYR A 76 -9.50 -4.21 -8.09
C TYR A 76 -8.12 -4.83 -8.27
N ILE A 77 -7.38 -4.99 -7.18
CA ILE A 77 -6.06 -5.62 -7.14
C ILE A 77 -6.12 -6.78 -6.15
N ASP A 78 -6.06 -8.01 -6.65
CA ASP A 78 -5.94 -9.19 -5.79
C ASP A 78 -4.48 -9.62 -5.68
N LEU A 79 -3.91 -9.48 -4.48
CA LEU A 79 -2.53 -9.85 -4.20
C LEU A 79 -2.36 -11.32 -3.84
N ASN A 80 -3.43 -12.11 -3.76
CA ASN A 80 -3.33 -13.54 -3.50
C ASN A 80 -2.56 -14.30 -4.60
N ARG A 81 -2.16 -15.53 -4.31
CA ARG A 81 -1.50 -16.42 -5.28
C ARG A 81 -2.43 -16.78 -6.44
N VAL A 82 -1.84 -17.23 -7.55
CA VAL A 82 -2.57 -17.69 -8.76
C VAL A 82 -3.37 -16.57 -9.43
N GLN A 83 -2.88 -15.34 -9.29
CA GLN A 83 -3.44 -14.17 -9.98
C GLN A 83 -2.59 -13.83 -11.20
N LEU A 84 -3.22 -13.24 -12.21
CA LEU A 84 -2.49 -12.66 -13.32
C LEU A 84 -1.69 -11.43 -12.84
N PRO A 85 -0.62 -11.04 -13.55
CA PRO A 85 0.06 -9.79 -13.29
C PRO A 85 -0.89 -8.59 -13.39
N GLN A 86 -0.94 -7.77 -12.33
CA GLN A 86 -1.89 -6.65 -12.21
C GLN A 86 -1.20 -5.31 -12.04
N VAL A 87 -0.15 -5.23 -11.21
CA VAL A 87 0.51 -3.97 -10.85
C VAL A 87 2.02 -4.14 -10.78
N ASN A 88 2.77 -3.06 -10.99
CA ASN A 88 4.21 -3.00 -10.76
C ASN A 88 4.51 -2.01 -9.62
N PRO A 89 4.96 -2.46 -8.44
CA PRO A 89 5.32 -1.55 -7.35
C PRO A 89 6.57 -0.72 -7.67
N PHE A 90 7.38 -1.08 -8.66
CA PHE A 90 8.62 -0.36 -9.01
C PHE A 90 8.44 0.67 -10.12
N LYS A 91 7.25 0.73 -10.74
CA LYS A 91 6.99 1.68 -11.83
C LYS A 91 7.16 3.13 -11.35
N GLY A 92 8.07 3.85 -12.00
CA GLY A 92 8.42 5.24 -11.68
C GLY A 92 9.16 5.44 -10.36
N ALA A 93 9.66 4.37 -9.72
CA ALA A 93 10.49 4.46 -8.53
C ALA A 93 11.97 4.67 -8.92
N ASN A 94 12.71 5.42 -8.10
CA ASN A 94 14.17 5.50 -8.19
C ASN A 94 14.83 4.40 -7.32
N SER A 95 16.16 4.29 -7.40
CA SER A 95 16.93 3.29 -6.66
C SER A 95 16.74 3.35 -5.13
N ASP A 96 16.61 4.56 -4.57
CA ASP A 96 16.46 4.74 -3.13
C ASP A 96 15.08 4.30 -2.66
N GLU A 97 14.03 4.64 -3.43
CA GLU A 97 12.66 4.18 -3.18
C GLU A 97 12.57 2.66 -3.26
N ILE A 98 13.21 2.02 -4.24
CA ILE A 98 13.19 0.56 -4.38
C ILE A 98 13.92 -0.12 -3.22
N ASN A 99 15.07 0.41 -2.83
CA ASN A 99 15.76 -0.07 -1.65
C ASN A 99 14.88 0.05 -0.40
N GLU A 100 14.16 1.17 -0.23
CA GLU A 100 13.24 1.35 0.88
C GLU A 100 12.08 0.35 0.84
N LEU A 101 11.47 0.16 -0.34
CA LEU A 101 10.38 -0.81 -0.55
C LEU A 101 10.79 -2.21 -0.11
N LEU A 102 11.93 -2.69 -0.60
CA LEU A 102 12.46 -4.02 -0.29
C LEU A 102 12.83 -4.15 1.18
N VAL A 103 13.56 -3.18 1.75
CA VAL A 103 13.96 -3.19 3.17
C VAL A 103 12.74 -3.21 4.08
N ALA A 104 11.73 -2.39 3.80
CA ALA A 104 10.52 -2.31 4.59
C ALA A 104 9.65 -3.57 4.46
N SER A 105 9.44 -4.08 3.24
CA SER A 105 8.64 -5.27 3.01
C SER A 105 9.28 -6.53 3.61
N PHE A 106 10.60 -6.65 3.49
CA PHE A 106 11.35 -7.81 3.98
C PHE A 106 11.70 -7.72 5.47
N GLY A 107 11.36 -6.62 6.15
CA GLY A 107 11.61 -6.46 7.58
C GLY A 107 13.09 -6.33 7.93
N LEU A 108 13.90 -5.82 6.98
CA LEU A 108 15.35 -5.70 7.09
C LEU A 108 15.80 -4.43 7.84
N GLY A 109 14.88 -3.54 8.20
CA GLY A 109 15.16 -2.37 9.02
C GLY A 109 15.71 -2.72 10.40
N GLU A 110 16.48 -1.79 10.98
CA GLU A 110 17.08 -1.92 12.32
C GLU A 110 16.01 -1.90 13.41
N LYS A 111 16.16 -2.79 14.38
CA LYS A 111 15.27 -2.88 15.56
C LYS A 111 16.00 -2.59 16.88
N GLY A 112 17.29 -2.31 16.85
CA GLY A 112 18.14 -2.09 18.03
C GLY A 112 18.49 -3.40 18.76
N THR A 113 18.62 -4.51 18.04
CA THR A 113 18.82 -5.86 18.62
C THR A 113 20.02 -6.57 17.98
N ASP A 114 20.56 -7.61 18.62
CA ASP A 114 21.68 -8.41 18.08
C ASP A 114 21.38 -9.01 16.69
N ALA A 115 20.10 -9.20 16.35
CA ALA A 115 19.65 -9.63 15.02
C ALA A 115 19.96 -8.61 13.90
N ASP A 116 20.27 -7.35 14.22
CA ASP A 116 20.59 -6.31 13.23
C ASP A 116 21.97 -6.51 12.59
N PHE A 117 22.89 -7.20 13.26
CA PHE A 117 24.18 -7.61 12.68
C PHE A 117 23.97 -8.51 11.47
N TYR A 118 23.11 -9.53 11.58
CA TYR A 118 22.79 -10.44 10.48
C TYR A 118 22.10 -9.74 9.29
N LYS A 119 21.30 -8.70 9.56
CA LYS A 119 20.64 -7.89 8.53
C LYS A 119 21.56 -6.93 7.80
N THR A 120 22.79 -6.71 8.28
CA THR A 120 23.72 -5.77 7.63
C THR A 120 24.15 -6.29 6.26
N GLY A 121 24.37 -7.60 6.13
CA GLY A 121 24.63 -8.26 4.85
C GLY A 121 23.46 -8.15 3.88
N ASP A 122 22.25 -8.51 4.34
CA ASP A 122 21.02 -8.41 3.54
C ASP A 122 20.78 -6.97 3.02
N ARG A 123 20.97 -5.97 3.88
CA ARG A 123 20.81 -4.55 3.51
C ARG A 123 21.87 -4.08 2.51
N LYS A 124 23.09 -4.60 2.59
CA LYS A 124 24.14 -4.31 1.61
C LYS A 124 23.74 -4.83 0.24
N VAL A 125 23.34 -6.10 0.15
CA VAL A 125 22.88 -6.70 -1.11
C VAL A 125 21.67 -5.96 -1.67
N CYS A 126 20.68 -5.65 -0.83
CA CYS A 126 19.50 -4.89 -1.23
C CYS A 126 19.87 -3.52 -1.83
N ARG A 127 20.77 -2.79 -1.18
CA ARG A 127 21.23 -1.47 -1.64
C ARG A 127 21.92 -1.59 -2.99
N ASP A 128 22.89 -2.48 -3.12
CA ASP A 128 23.66 -2.66 -4.34
C ASP A 128 22.76 -3.12 -5.50
N LEU A 129 21.83 -4.05 -5.25
CA LEU A 129 20.86 -4.49 -6.26
C LEU A 129 19.96 -3.34 -6.70
N SER A 130 19.51 -2.48 -5.78
CA SER A 130 18.65 -1.34 -6.10
C SER A 130 19.38 -0.27 -6.93
N GLN A 131 20.71 -0.14 -6.80
CA GLN A 131 21.51 0.73 -7.67
C GLN A 131 21.62 0.21 -9.11
N ASN A 132 21.39 -1.08 -9.33
CA ASN A 132 21.32 -1.68 -10.67
C ASN A 132 19.93 -1.53 -11.30
N PHE A 133 18.98 -0.87 -10.63
CA PHE A 133 17.66 -0.64 -11.19
C PHE A 133 17.71 0.39 -12.31
N THR A 134 17.28 -0.03 -13.51
CA THR A 134 17.00 0.87 -14.62
C THR A 134 15.51 1.16 -14.71
N GLN A 135 15.15 2.37 -15.16
CA GLN A 135 13.76 2.77 -15.32
C GLN A 135 12.98 1.75 -16.16
N GLY A 136 11.82 1.32 -15.65
CA GLY A 136 10.93 0.35 -16.32
C GLY A 136 11.15 -1.11 -15.93
N ILE A 137 12.13 -1.44 -15.09
CA ILE A 137 12.28 -2.79 -14.55
C ILE A 137 11.07 -3.15 -13.66
N ASP A 138 10.57 -4.38 -13.83
CA ASP A 138 9.60 -5.02 -12.94
C ASP A 138 10.27 -6.00 -11.97
N LEU A 139 9.49 -6.68 -11.14
CA LEU A 139 10.02 -7.65 -10.18
C LEU A 139 10.80 -8.79 -10.83
N ARG A 140 10.37 -9.25 -12.02
CA ARG A 140 11.03 -10.34 -12.74
C ARG A 140 12.39 -9.90 -13.29
N GLY A 141 12.45 -8.67 -13.83
CA GLY A 141 13.70 -8.05 -14.24
C GLY A 141 14.68 -7.92 -13.07
N LEU A 142 14.21 -7.44 -11.91
CA LEU A 142 15.06 -7.33 -10.72
C LEU A 142 15.56 -8.69 -10.23
N LEU A 143 14.68 -9.71 -10.23
CA LEU A 143 15.04 -11.08 -9.88
C LEU A 143 16.09 -11.65 -10.84
N SER A 144 16.00 -11.36 -12.14
CA SER A 144 16.99 -11.83 -13.12
C SER A 144 18.40 -11.30 -12.86
N ILE A 145 18.52 -10.06 -12.36
CA ILE A 145 19.79 -9.46 -11.94
C ILE A 145 20.30 -10.16 -10.67
N ALA A 146 19.42 -10.34 -9.69
CA ALA A 146 19.77 -10.98 -8.42
C ALA A 146 20.22 -12.44 -8.58
N LEU A 147 19.60 -13.18 -9.52
CA LEU A 147 19.93 -14.56 -9.84
C LEU A 147 21.14 -14.72 -10.78
N ASN A 148 21.68 -13.62 -11.31
CA ASN A 148 22.89 -13.68 -12.11
C ASN A 148 24.04 -14.27 -11.28
N GLU A 149 24.68 -15.32 -11.79
CA GLU A 149 25.70 -16.08 -11.06
C GLU A 149 26.87 -15.20 -10.60
N ASN A 150 27.29 -14.24 -11.42
CA ASN A 150 28.38 -13.32 -11.07
C ASN A 150 27.95 -12.36 -9.96
N PHE A 151 26.72 -11.84 -10.03
CA PHE A 151 26.17 -10.98 -8.99
C PHE A 151 26.07 -11.74 -7.66
N ARG A 152 25.41 -12.90 -7.65
CA ARG A 152 25.23 -13.70 -6.42
C ARG A 152 26.55 -14.18 -5.82
N LYS A 153 27.49 -14.67 -6.63
CA LYS A 153 28.82 -15.12 -6.15
C LYS A 153 29.66 -13.99 -5.56
N SER A 154 29.49 -12.75 -6.03
CA SER A 154 30.27 -11.59 -5.54
C SER A 154 30.04 -11.31 -4.04
N TYR A 155 28.95 -11.80 -3.46
CA TYR A 155 28.63 -11.63 -2.05
C TYR A 155 29.08 -12.79 -1.15
N ASP A 156 29.61 -13.89 -1.71
CA ASP A 156 30.14 -15.05 -0.97
C ASP A 156 29.26 -15.45 0.25
N ARG A 157 27.99 -15.81 -0.03
CA ARG A 157 26.96 -16.17 0.97
C ARG A 157 26.49 -15.03 1.89
N THR A 158 27.00 -13.81 1.72
CA THR A 158 26.43 -12.63 2.36
C THR A 158 25.07 -12.32 1.75
N GLY A 159 24.05 -12.10 2.58
CA GLY A 159 22.73 -11.70 2.11
C GLY A 159 21.85 -12.83 1.55
N GLU A 160 22.15 -14.10 1.86
CA GLU A 160 21.33 -15.25 1.39
C GLU A 160 19.86 -15.13 1.80
N ASN A 161 19.57 -14.55 2.97
CA ASN A 161 18.20 -14.32 3.40
C ASN A 161 17.49 -13.30 2.49
N PHE A 162 18.16 -12.21 2.08
CA PHE A 162 17.62 -11.29 1.08
C PHE A 162 17.31 -11.99 -0.25
N PHE A 163 18.21 -12.83 -0.77
CA PHE A 163 17.98 -13.57 -2.01
C PHE A 163 16.77 -14.51 -1.90
N ASN A 164 16.66 -15.26 -0.80
CA ASN A 164 15.51 -16.15 -0.57
C ASN A 164 14.19 -15.37 -0.53
N LEU A 165 14.16 -14.24 0.18
CA LEU A 165 12.97 -13.38 0.27
C LEU A 165 12.58 -12.79 -1.09
N LEU A 166 13.55 -12.41 -1.91
CA LEU A 166 13.31 -11.90 -3.26
C LEU A 166 12.81 -13.00 -4.20
N GLU A 167 13.37 -14.21 -4.12
CA GLU A 167 12.91 -15.38 -4.87
C GLU A 167 11.46 -15.75 -4.49
N GLU A 168 11.14 -15.79 -3.20
CA GLU A 168 9.78 -16.01 -2.72
C GLU A 168 8.79 -14.96 -3.22
N LEU A 169 9.18 -13.67 -3.16
CA LEU A 169 8.36 -12.57 -3.66
C LEU A 169 8.18 -12.68 -5.18
N GLY A 170 9.21 -13.09 -5.91
CA GLY A 170 9.20 -13.31 -7.36
C GLY A 170 8.20 -14.37 -7.83
N GLN A 171 7.70 -15.23 -6.93
CA GLN A 171 6.62 -16.18 -7.22
C GLN A 171 5.23 -15.53 -7.24
N LEU A 172 5.13 -14.25 -6.86
CA LEU A 172 3.86 -13.55 -6.80
C LEU A 172 3.61 -12.77 -8.09
N ASP A 173 2.86 -13.40 -8.99
CA ASP A 173 2.57 -12.83 -10.31
C ASP A 173 1.80 -11.51 -10.24
N SER A 174 0.89 -11.32 -9.26
CA SER A 174 0.04 -10.13 -9.13
C SER A 174 0.79 -8.79 -9.11
N ILE A 175 2.02 -8.77 -8.59
CA ILE A 175 2.89 -7.59 -8.51
C ILE A 175 4.00 -7.55 -9.57
N SER A 176 3.97 -8.48 -10.53
CA SER A 176 5.00 -8.68 -11.55
C SER A 176 4.58 -8.15 -12.92
N ALA A 177 3.63 -7.22 -12.99
CA ALA A 177 3.19 -6.67 -14.26
C ALA A 177 4.30 -5.80 -14.88
N HIS A 178 4.59 -5.97 -16.16
CA HIS A 178 5.37 -4.98 -16.91
C HIS A 178 4.47 -3.78 -17.24
N ASP A 179 3.36 -4.07 -17.92
CA ASP A 179 2.27 -3.14 -18.22
C ASP A 179 1.03 -3.57 -17.44
N GLY A 180 0.68 -2.78 -16.43
CA GLY A 180 -0.46 -3.03 -15.55
C GLY A 180 -1.03 -1.71 -15.03
N ILE A 181 -1.73 -1.78 -13.90
CA ILE A 181 -2.34 -0.63 -13.23
C ILE A 181 -1.25 0.41 -12.94
N ASP A 182 -1.41 1.61 -13.49
CA ASP A 182 -0.46 2.71 -13.33
C ASP A 182 -0.81 3.55 -12.09
N LEU A 183 -0.31 3.12 -10.94
CA LEU A 183 -0.52 3.84 -9.68
C LEU A 183 0.05 5.26 -9.71
N VAL A 184 1.10 5.52 -10.49
CA VAL A 184 1.69 6.85 -10.59
C VAL A 184 0.74 7.79 -11.31
N ASP A 185 0.19 7.37 -12.45
CA ASP A 185 -0.81 8.15 -13.18
C ASP A 185 -2.09 8.35 -12.37
N ILE A 186 -2.65 7.25 -11.84
CA ILE A 186 -3.90 7.27 -11.08
C ILE A 186 -3.79 8.20 -9.88
N LEU A 187 -2.70 8.09 -9.12
CA LEU A 187 -2.48 8.91 -7.94
C LEU A 187 -1.89 10.28 -8.28
N ASN A 188 -1.80 10.73 -9.52
CA ASN A 188 -1.44 12.13 -9.80
C ASN A 188 -2.49 12.87 -10.64
N ASN A 189 -3.61 12.21 -10.95
CA ASN A 189 -4.69 12.80 -11.72
C ASN A 189 -5.74 13.51 -10.84
N GLN A 190 -6.75 14.07 -11.51
CA GLN A 190 -7.88 14.78 -10.89
C GLN A 190 -9.20 13.99 -10.91
N ASN A 191 -9.16 12.71 -11.31
CA ASN A 191 -10.35 11.88 -11.44
C ASN A 191 -10.55 11.06 -10.17
N LYS A 192 -11.80 10.95 -9.72
CA LYS A 192 -12.13 9.98 -8.67
C LYS A 192 -11.76 8.57 -9.10
N LYS A 193 -11.22 7.78 -8.17
CA LYS A 193 -10.98 6.34 -8.32
C LYS A 193 -11.12 5.63 -6.99
N ILE A 194 -11.53 4.38 -7.07
CA ILE A 194 -11.56 3.47 -5.93
C ILE A 194 -10.55 2.37 -6.25
N ILE A 195 -9.48 2.28 -5.47
CA ILE A 195 -8.48 1.21 -5.57
C ILE A 195 -8.75 0.25 -4.41
N TYR A 196 -9.31 -0.91 -4.72
CA TYR A 196 -9.64 -1.94 -3.74
C TYR A 196 -8.62 -3.08 -3.82
N ILE A 197 -7.94 -3.35 -2.72
CA ILE A 197 -6.80 -4.25 -2.65
C ILE A 197 -7.12 -5.36 -1.66
N THR A 198 -7.13 -6.59 -2.16
CA THR A 198 -7.26 -7.80 -1.33
C THR A 198 -5.94 -8.54 -1.25
N GLY A 199 -5.82 -9.39 -0.24
CA GLY A 199 -4.65 -10.25 -0.09
C GLY A 199 -4.84 -11.24 1.04
N SER A 200 -3.89 -11.29 1.95
CA SER A 200 -3.85 -12.29 3.03
C SER A 200 -3.33 -11.70 4.33
N LEU A 201 -3.82 -12.26 5.44
CA LEU A 201 -3.28 -12.07 6.78
C LEU A 201 -2.28 -13.16 7.19
N ARG A 202 -2.16 -14.24 6.41
CA ARG A 202 -1.43 -15.45 6.79
C ARG A 202 -0.33 -15.83 5.79
N ASP A 203 -0.56 -15.61 4.50
CA ASP A 203 0.47 -15.86 3.49
C ASP A 203 1.53 -14.76 3.58
N GLU A 204 2.70 -15.13 4.09
CA GLU A 204 3.77 -14.19 4.36
C GLU A 204 4.26 -13.44 3.11
N VAL A 205 4.23 -14.08 1.93
CA VAL A 205 4.65 -13.45 0.67
C VAL A 205 3.63 -12.39 0.26
N VAL A 206 2.34 -12.72 0.36
CA VAL A 206 1.24 -11.77 0.09
C VAL A 206 1.27 -10.61 1.10
N VAL A 207 1.55 -10.88 2.38
CA VAL A 207 1.72 -9.83 3.39
C VAL A 207 2.88 -8.89 3.05
N LYS A 208 4.02 -9.42 2.57
CA LYS A 208 5.15 -8.60 2.12
C LYS A 208 4.77 -7.73 0.91
N ALA A 209 4.05 -8.30 -0.06
CA ALA A 209 3.55 -7.56 -1.22
C ALA A 209 2.55 -6.46 -0.84
N GLN A 210 1.63 -6.72 0.11
CA GLN A 210 0.72 -5.71 0.64
C GLN A 210 1.48 -4.52 1.25
N LYS A 211 2.50 -4.79 2.08
CA LYS A 211 3.34 -3.75 2.69
C LYS A 211 4.10 -2.95 1.64
N MET A 212 4.65 -3.64 0.64
CA MET A 212 5.36 -3.01 -0.47
C MET A 212 4.44 -2.08 -1.26
N LEU A 213 3.25 -2.55 -1.62
CA LEU A 213 2.29 -1.76 -2.39
C LEU A 213 1.78 -0.55 -1.60
N PHE A 214 1.51 -0.73 -0.30
CA PHE A 214 1.14 0.38 0.58
C PHE A 214 2.23 1.45 0.64
N LEU A 215 3.47 1.05 0.94
CA LEU A 215 4.59 1.99 0.99
C LEU A 215 4.84 2.66 -0.37
N ARG A 216 4.64 1.94 -1.47
CA ARG A 216 4.76 2.53 -2.81
C ARG A 216 3.74 3.64 -3.04
N MET A 217 2.48 3.41 -2.67
CA MET A 217 1.44 4.43 -2.79
C MET A 217 1.80 5.64 -1.94
N VAL A 218 2.26 5.43 -0.71
CA VAL A 218 2.75 6.49 0.19
C VAL A 218 3.86 7.31 -0.46
N GLN A 219 4.90 6.69 -1.03
CA GLN A 219 5.99 7.37 -1.73
C GLN A 219 5.49 8.23 -2.91
N ILE A 220 4.52 7.71 -3.69
CA ILE A 220 3.91 8.47 -4.79
C ILE A 220 3.18 9.72 -4.26
N LEU A 221 2.41 9.58 -3.18
CA LEU A 221 1.69 10.67 -2.54
C LEU A 221 2.64 11.70 -1.90
N GLU A 222 3.77 11.25 -1.34
CA GLU A 222 4.83 12.12 -0.79
C GLU A 222 5.50 12.99 -1.86
N LYS A 223 5.45 12.59 -3.12
CA LYS A 223 5.96 13.38 -4.24
C LYS A 223 4.95 14.33 -4.87
N ARG A 224 3.65 14.22 -4.52
CA ARG A 224 2.62 15.15 -5.02
C ARG A 224 2.96 16.60 -4.68
N ASN A 225 2.81 17.47 -5.67
CA ASN A 225 3.03 18.90 -5.50
C ASN A 225 1.89 19.51 -4.66
N ARG A 226 2.23 20.14 -3.54
CA ARG A 226 1.28 20.80 -2.63
C ARG A 226 0.50 21.95 -3.28
N ASN A 227 1.05 22.54 -4.33
CA ASN A 227 0.49 23.71 -5.03
C ASN A 227 -0.32 23.34 -6.28
N LYS A 228 -0.43 22.05 -6.62
CA LYS A 228 -1.33 21.59 -7.69
C LYS A 228 -2.66 21.18 -7.07
N ASP A 229 -3.75 21.48 -7.77
CA ASP A 229 -5.06 20.87 -7.50
C ASP A 229 -4.98 19.39 -7.88
N VAL A 230 -4.59 18.55 -6.93
CA VAL A 230 -4.65 17.10 -7.03
C VAL A 230 -5.77 16.60 -6.13
N THR A 231 -6.44 15.54 -6.57
CA THR A 231 -7.54 14.95 -5.83
C THR A 231 -7.10 14.44 -4.45
N HIS A 232 -7.91 14.73 -3.44
CA HIS A 232 -7.68 14.24 -2.07
C HIS A 232 -7.76 12.70 -2.03
N VAL A 233 -6.87 12.08 -1.26
CA VAL A 233 -6.78 10.62 -1.16
C VAL A 233 -7.16 10.15 0.23
N ASN A 234 -8.13 9.25 0.31
CA ASN A 234 -8.48 8.55 1.53
C ASN A 234 -7.87 7.15 1.50
N ILE A 235 -7.18 6.76 2.57
CA ILE A 235 -6.59 5.42 2.68
C ILE A 235 -7.22 4.67 3.85
N MET A 236 -8.05 3.68 3.54
CA MET A 236 -8.62 2.76 4.51
C MET A 236 -7.70 1.56 4.70
N LEU A 237 -7.35 1.29 5.96
CA LEU A 237 -6.48 0.17 6.33
C LEU A 237 -7.26 -0.72 7.30
N ASP A 238 -7.89 -1.79 6.79
CA ASP A 238 -8.43 -2.82 7.68
C ASP A 238 -7.31 -3.66 8.27
N GLU A 239 -7.36 -3.88 9.58
CA GLU A 239 -6.33 -4.60 10.34
C GLU A 239 -4.91 -4.04 10.15
N ILE A 240 -4.77 -2.74 10.41
CA ILE A 240 -3.55 -1.95 10.16
C ILE A 240 -2.24 -2.58 10.72
N LYS A 241 -2.33 -3.35 11.82
CA LYS A 241 -1.18 -4.01 12.47
C LYS A 241 -0.40 -4.95 11.54
N TYR A 242 -1.03 -5.51 10.52
CA TYR A 242 -0.35 -6.40 9.56
C TYR A 242 0.28 -5.64 8.39
N LEU A 243 -0.16 -4.42 8.11
CA LEU A 243 0.30 -3.58 7.00
C LEU A 243 1.41 -2.60 7.41
N ILE A 244 1.52 -2.29 8.70
CA ILE A 244 2.48 -1.30 9.19
C ILE A 244 3.92 -1.84 9.19
N SER A 245 4.82 -1.04 8.62
CA SER A 245 6.26 -1.03 8.91
C SER A 245 6.64 0.29 9.60
N LYS A 246 7.83 0.36 10.22
CA LYS A 246 8.33 1.61 10.83
C LYS A 246 8.36 2.76 9.80
N SER A 247 8.92 2.51 8.61
CA SER A 247 8.95 3.47 7.51
C SER A 247 7.55 3.95 7.13
N ALA A 248 6.59 3.03 7.06
CA ALA A 248 5.21 3.40 6.71
C ALA A 248 4.55 4.28 7.79
N LEU A 249 4.81 4.04 9.09
CA LEU A 249 4.31 4.94 10.16
C LEU A 249 4.93 6.33 10.09
N GLU A 250 6.24 6.40 9.87
CA GLU A 250 6.96 7.67 9.74
C GLU A 250 6.41 8.48 8.55
N ALA A 251 6.21 7.82 7.42
CA ALA A 251 5.66 8.41 6.22
C ALA A 251 4.16 8.80 6.35
N MET A 252 3.37 8.04 7.12
CA MET A 252 2.01 8.46 7.49
C MET A 252 2.03 9.76 8.33
N GLY A 253 3.04 9.93 9.17
CA GLY A 253 3.25 11.15 9.96
C GLY A 253 3.59 12.37 9.10
N THR A 254 4.48 12.22 8.11
CA THR A 254 4.87 13.30 7.18
C THR A 254 3.76 13.67 6.20
N LEU A 255 3.00 12.68 5.72
CA LEU A 255 1.88 12.89 4.80
C LEU A 255 0.74 13.67 5.44
N ARG A 256 0.55 13.60 6.76
CA ARG A 256 -0.44 14.41 7.50
C ARG A 256 -0.29 15.91 7.23
N ASP A 257 0.95 16.38 7.09
CA ASP A 257 1.20 17.81 6.89
C ASP A 257 0.81 18.26 5.46
N LYS A 258 0.57 17.31 4.55
CA LYS A 258 -0.11 17.53 3.27
C LYS A 258 -1.61 17.31 3.48
N ARG A 259 -2.40 18.40 3.52
CA ARG A 259 -3.88 18.40 3.66
C ARG A 259 -4.66 17.77 2.48
N GLN A 260 -4.05 16.81 1.79
CA GLN A 260 -4.56 16.15 0.60
C GLN A 260 -4.73 14.63 0.83
N ILE A 261 -4.46 14.15 2.05
CA ILE A 261 -4.46 12.72 2.38
C ILE A 261 -5.05 12.50 3.77
N SER A 262 -6.03 11.61 3.88
CA SER A 262 -6.61 11.19 5.16
C SER A 262 -6.46 9.67 5.34
N PHE A 263 -5.94 9.26 6.50
CA PHE A 263 -5.84 7.84 6.86
C PHE A 263 -7.03 7.41 7.72
N LEU A 264 -7.60 6.25 7.38
CA LEU A 264 -8.71 5.60 8.05
C LEU A 264 -8.33 4.21 8.56
N PRO A 265 -7.54 4.11 9.66
CA PRO A 265 -7.27 2.85 10.32
C PRO A 265 -8.53 2.27 10.96
N ILE A 266 -8.80 0.99 10.68
CA ILE A 266 -9.86 0.22 11.33
C ILE A 266 -9.20 -0.79 12.27
N ASN A 267 -9.43 -0.64 13.58
CA ASN A 267 -8.87 -1.52 14.59
C ASN A 267 -9.96 -2.12 15.49
N PRO A 268 -9.82 -3.39 15.91
CA PRO A 268 -10.58 -3.90 17.04
C PRO A 268 -10.17 -3.17 18.33
N GLU A 269 -11.12 -2.88 19.22
CA GLU A 269 -10.80 -2.48 20.59
C GLU A 269 -9.94 -3.56 21.25
N VAL A 270 -8.79 -3.16 21.79
CA VAL A 270 -8.04 -4.01 22.73
C VAL A 270 -8.81 -3.97 24.04
N ILE A 271 -9.37 -5.10 24.44
CA ILE A 271 -9.99 -5.30 25.77
C ILE A 271 -8.88 -5.40 26.81
#